data_AF-A0A2M8PMY6-F1
#
_entry.id   AF-A0A2M8PMY6-F1
#
_cell.length_a   1.000
_cell.length_b   1.000
_cell.length_c   1.000
_cell.angle_alpha   90.00
_cell.angle_beta   90.00
_cell.angle_gamma   90.00
#
_symmetry.space_group_name_H-M   'P 1'
#
loop_
_entity.id
_entity.type
_entity.pdbx_description
1 polymer ?
#
loop_
_entity_poly.entity_id
_entity_poly.type
_entity_poly.pdbx_seq_one_letter_code
_entity_poly.pdbx_strand_id
1 'polypeptide(L)'
;MGFQDQLVDFISNQLNDYRLGNSYPKAVADASKFSSVSGWVNQERNIVATTGAASSILPGLHGATMVADIGLLLHKSARLGWGVGEILDAVPHESEEMSDLENILAIWGDQSKYDRRNITYRAVGIDVVHYFATEEGRNHADNLVEKAEREGELLLFRTLTVAQLMAYSITDLKIAKITEIVATHAASSTANRAGQGAIKKATQKSASKIARKSAIKQSKKAVTKGISKKVATKTASRFGARIGVRAFAGFIPFVGAAVAAGLNAWTITSMKDAAVAYYEDALTRNELDSI
;
A
#
# COMPACT_ATOMS: atom_id res chain seq x y z
N MET A 1 1.21 31.48 5.29
CA MET A 1 1.13 30.14 4.67
C MET A 1 -0.32 29.87 4.33
N GLY A 2 -0.64 29.48 3.09
CA GLY A 2 -2.02 29.20 2.70
C GLY A 2 -2.53 27.89 3.29
N PHE A 3 -3.84 27.71 3.41
CA PHE A 3 -4.44 26.46 3.88
C PHE A 3 -4.05 25.25 3.03
N GLN A 4 -3.91 25.44 1.71
CA GLN A 4 -3.43 24.39 0.81
C GLN A 4 -1.99 23.97 1.14
N ASP A 5 -1.11 24.91 1.47
CA ASP A 5 0.27 24.60 1.86
C ASP A 5 0.30 23.84 3.20
N GLN A 6 -0.54 24.24 4.17
CA GLN A 6 -0.69 23.51 5.43
C GLN A 6 -1.18 22.07 5.22
N LEU A 7 -2.10 21.85 4.28
CA LEU A 7 -2.56 20.52 3.90
C LEU A 7 -1.45 19.68 3.25
N VAL A 8 -0.69 20.27 2.32
CA VAL A 8 0.43 19.59 1.67
C VAL A 8 1.47 19.17 2.71
N ASP A 9 1.82 20.06 3.63
CA ASP A 9 2.79 19.78 4.69
C ASP A 9 2.25 18.71 5.65
N PHE A 10 0.99 18.80 6.07
CA PHE A 10 0.36 17.79 6.91
C PHE A 10 0.38 16.40 6.24
N ILE A 11 -0.04 16.30 4.97
CA ILE A 11 -0.05 15.04 4.23
C ILE A 11 1.38 14.50 4.07
N SER A 12 2.33 15.36 3.73
CA SER A 12 3.74 14.99 3.59
C SER A 12 4.28 14.45 4.91
N ASN A 13 4.00 15.12 6.04
CA ASN A 13 4.42 14.68 7.36
C ASN A 13 3.77 13.36 7.75
N GLN A 14 2.47 13.17 7.50
CA GLN A 14 1.77 11.91 7.79
C GLN A 14 2.35 10.73 7.01
N LEU A 15 2.69 10.95 5.73
CA LEU A 15 3.29 9.92 4.90
C LEU A 15 4.75 9.65 5.32
N ASN A 16 5.53 10.68 5.64
CA ASN A 16 6.94 10.55 6.02
C ASN A 16 7.12 9.92 7.41
N ASP A 17 6.20 10.17 8.34
CA ASP A 17 6.36 9.72 9.72
C ASP A 17 6.00 8.22 9.92
N TYR A 18 5.51 7.50 8.90
CA TYR A 18 4.91 6.15 9.02
C TYR A 18 3.81 6.09 10.10
N ARG A 19 3.30 7.25 10.51
CA ARG A 19 2.41 7.45 11.66
C ARG A 19 0.94 7.36 11.28
N LEU A 20 0.63 6.84 10.10
CA LEU A 20 -0.71 6.42 9.74
C LEU A 20 -1.16 5.16 10.53
N GLY A 21 -0.89 5.12 11.83
CA GLY A 21 -1.77 4.62 12.88
C GLY A 21 -1.97 3.11 13.04
N ASN A 22 -1.50 2.26 12.13
CA ASN A 22 -1.50 0.81 12.31
C ASN A 22 -0.35 0.16 11.55
N SER A 23 0.12 -0.97 12.05
CA SER A 23 1.02 -1.82 11.29
C SER A 23 0.23 -2.50 10.15
N TYR A 24 0.75 -2.44 8.92
CA TYR A 24 0.16 -3.14 7.77
C TYR A 24 -0.17 -4.62 8.05
N PRO A 25 0.57 -5.39 8.89
CA PRO A 25 0.21 -6.77 9.22
C PRO A 25 -1.17 -6.91 9.87
N LYS A 26 -1.61 -5.91 10.65
CA LYS A 26 -2.96 -5.93 11.25
C LYS A 26 -4.04 -5.71 10.19
N ALA A 27 -3.79 -4.83 9.22
CA ALA A 27 -4.72 -4.63 8.10
C ALA A 27 -4.86 -5.91 7.28
N VAL A 28 -3.73 -6.52 6.94
CA VAL A 28 -3.65 -7.80 6.23
C VAL A 28 -4.40 -8.91 7.00
N ALA A 29 -4.11 -9.08 8.30
CA ALA A 29 -4.76 -10.11 9.12
C ALA A 29 -6.28 -9.91 9.31
N ASP A 30 -6.76 -8.67 9.19
CA ASP A 30 -8.20 -8.40 9.21
C ASP A 30 -8.83 -8.61 7.84
N ALA A 31 -8.15 -8.22 6.76
CA ALA A 31 -8.62 -8.37 5.38
C ALA A 31 -8.67 -9.84 4.93
N SER A 32 -7.77 -10.70 5.42
CA SER A 32 -7.75 -12.13 5.12
C SER A 32 -9.01 -12.89 5.56
N LYS A 33 -9.85 -12.28 6.41
CA LYS A 33 -11.16 -12.80 6.83
C LYS A 33 -12.24 -12.59 5.76
N PHE A 34 -11.94 -11.84 4.69
CA PHE A 34 -12.87 -11.52 3.62
C PHE A 34 -12.51 -12.28 2.35
N SER A 35 -13.53 -12.81 1.67
CA SER A 35 -13.35 -13.48 0.38
C SER A 35 -13.40 -12.54 -0.83
N SER A 36 -13.66 -11.24 -0.60
CA SER A 36 -13.79 -10.26 -1.69
C SER A 36 -13.41 -8.86 -1.24
N VAL A 37 -12.84 -8.09 -2.18
CA VAL A 37 -12.50 -6.67 -2.00
C VAL A 37 -13.72 -5.87 -1.57
N SER A 38 -14.89 -6.12 -2.16
CA SER A 38 -16.13 -5.42 -1.82
C SER A 38 -16.54 -5.64 -0.37
N GLY A 39 -16.39 -6.86 0.17
CA GLY A 39 -16.69 -7.18 1.57
C GLY A 39 -15.81 -6.36 2.52
N TRP A 40 -14.50 -6.37 2.28
CA TRP A 40 -13.52 -5.60 3.05
C TRP A 40 -13.79 -4.09 3.01
N VAL A 41 -14.02 -3.55 1.82
CA VAL A 41 -14.25 -2.11 1.62
C VAL A 41 -15.54 -1.65 2.29
N ASN A 42 -16.59 -2.47 2.28
CA ASN A 42 -17.84 -2.13 2.96
C ASN A 42 -17.65 -1.97 4.48
N GLN A 43 -16.79 -2.80 5.10
CA GLN A 43 -16.44 -2.65 6.51
C GLN A 43 -15.75 -1.31 6.78
N GLU A 44 -14.69 -1.00 6.04
CA GLU A 44 -13.92 0.23 6.25
C GLU A 44 -14.73 1.49 5.90
N ARG A 45 -15.57 1.43 4.86
CA ARG A 45 -16.49 2.51 4.49
C ARG A 45 -17.45 2.86 5.62
N ASN A 46 -18.04 1.86 6.26
CA ASN A 46 -19.00 2.08 7.35
C ASN A 46 -18.34 2.80 8.53
N ILE A 47 -17.11 2.41 8.90
CA ILE A 47 -16.35 3.05 9.98
C ILE A 47 -16.06 4.53 9.67
N VAL A 48 -15.69 4.83 8.42
CA VAL A 48 -15.33 6.21 8.02
C VAL A 48 -16.57 7.10 7.87
N ALA A 49 -17.68 6.53 7.40
CA ALA A 49 -18.95 7.25 7.30
C ALA A 49 -19.46 7.67 8.69
N THR A 50 -19.40 6.78 9.68
CA THR A 50 -19.82 7.09 11.06
C THR A 50 -18.96 8.17 11.69
N THR A 51 -17.65 8.14 11.48
CA THR A 51 -16.75 9.13 12.10
C THR A 51 -16.88 10.51 11.46
N GLY A 52 -17.08 10.58 10.14
CA GLY A 52 -17.32 11.85 9.45
C GLY A 52 -18.64 12.52 9.83
N ALA A 53 -19.67 11.73 10.17
CA ALA A 53 -20.91 12.29 10.72
C ALA A 53 -20.66 12.94 12.10
N ALA A 54 -19.89 12.28 12.97
CA ALA A 54 -19.59 12.79 14.30
C ALA A 54 -18.77 14.09 14.30
N SER A 55 -17.80 14.24 13.39
CA SER A 55 -16.97 15.45 13.33
C SER A 55 -17.73 16.71 12.93
N SER A 56 -18.81 16.55 12.15
CA SER A 56 -19.64 17.66 11.67
C SER A 56 -20.52 18.35 12.73
N ILE A 57 -20.60 17.78 13.94
CA ILE A 57 -21.53 18.23 14.99
C ILE A 57 -20.89 19.28 15.92
N LEU A 58 -19.56 19.48 15.91
CA LEU A 58 -18.86 20.34 16.86
C LEU A 58 -18.67 21.78 16.34
N PRO A 59 -19.46 22.77 16.81
CA PRO A 59 -19.33 24.15 16.36
C PRO A 59 -18.02 24.77 16.87
N GLY A 60 -17.40 25.65 16.09
CA GLY A 60 -16.18 26.38 16.50
C GLY A 60 -14.84 25.62 16.37
N LEU A 61 -14.84 24.31 16.11
CA LEU A 61 -13.63 23.49 15.95
C LEU A 61 -13.37 23.01 14.50
N HIS A 62 -14.06 23.59 13.53
CA HIS A 62 -14.09 23.13 12.13
C HIS A 62 -12.71 22.98 11.48
N GLY A 63 -11.77 23.92 11.71
CA GLY A 63 -10.43 23.83 11.11
C GLY A 63 -9.59 22.66 11.64
N ALA A 64 -9.57 22.46 12.95
CA ALA A 64 -8.82 21.38 13.59
C ALA A 64 -9.45 20.00 13.30
N THR A 65 -10.78 19.91 13.32
CA THR A 65 -11.51 18.69 12.98
C THR A 65 -11.33 18.29 11.52
N MET A 66 -11.19 19.24 10.59
CA MET A 66 -10.88 18.94 9.19
C MET A 66 -9.51 18.26 9.00
N VAL A 67 -8.47 18.75 9.68
CA VAL A 67 -7.13 18.15 9.59
C VAL A 67 -7.14 16.75 10.21
N ALA A 68 -7.80 16.57 11.35
CA ALA A 68 -7.99 15.26 11.98
C ALA A 68 -8.77 14.29 11.07
N ASP A 69 -9.84 14.76 10.42
CA ASP A 69 -10.63 13.98 9.45
C ASP A 69 -9.76 13.50 8.28
N ILE A 70 -8.88 14.36 7.76
CA ILE A 70 -7.97 13.98 6.66
C ILE A 70 -6.94 12.96 7.13
N GLY A 71 -6.38 13.14 8.32
CA GLY A 71 -5.48 12.15 8.93
C GLY A 71 -6.16 10.79 9.09
N LEU A 72 -7.39 10.77 9.58
CA LEU A 72 -8.20 9.56 9.67
C LEU A 72 -8.48 8.94 8.30
N LEU A 73 -8.83 9.76 7.30
CA LEU A 73 -9.09 9.28 5.94
C LEU A 73 -7.84 8.69 5.31
N LEU A 74 -6.68 9.30 5.48
CA LEU A 74 -5.39 8.76 5.03
C LEU A 74 -5.07 7.45 5.73
N HIS A 75 -5.22 7.40 7.05
CA HIS A 75 -5.03 6.18 7.84
C HIS A 75 -5.91 5.03 7.32
N LYS A 76 -7.18 5.34 7.08
CA LYS A 76 -8.15 4.36 6.58
C LYS A 76 -7.92 3.99 5.12
N SER A 77 -7.41 4.92 4.32
CA SER A 77 -6.98 4.65 2.94
C SER A 77 -5.79 3.70 2.89
N ALA A 78 -4.81 3.88 3.77
CA ALA A 78 -3.67 2.99 3.93
C ALA A 78 -4.12 1.57 4.27
N ARG A 79 -4.90 1.45 5.36
CA ARG A 79 -5.45 0.18 5.82
C ARG A 79 -6.29 -0.50 4.73
N LEU A 80 -7.14 0.25 4.04
CA LEU A 80 -7.95 -0.27 2.94
C LEU A 80 -7.05 -0.79 1.81
N GLY A 81 -6.07 0.00 1.37
CA GLY A 81 -5.13 -0.38 0.32
C GLY A 81 -4.42 -1.68 0.64
N TRP A 82 -3.81 -1.80 1.82
CA TRP A 82 -3.11 -3.02 2.22
C TRP A 82 -4.03 -4.24 2.27
N GLY A 83 -5.27 -4.07 2.73
CA GLY A 83 -6.24 -5.17 2.71
C GLY A 83 -6.70 -5.55 1.31
N VAL A 84 -6.74 -4.61 0.36
CA VAL A 84 -6.97 -4.93 -1.07
C VAL A 84 -5.81 -5.75 -1.62
N GLY A 85 -4.57 -5.38 -1.29
CA GLY A 85 -3.38 -6.15 -1.69
C GLY A 85 -3.45 -7.60 -1.23
N GLU A 86 -3.78 -7.84 0.04
CA GLU A 86 -3.97 -9.19 0.59
C GLU A 86 -5.03 -10.00 -0.17
N ILE A 87 -6.16 -9.39 -0.50
CA ILE A 87 -7.26 -10.10 -1.21
C ILE A 87 -6.91 -10.39 -2.67
N LEU A 88 -6.00 -9.60 -3.27
CA LEU A 88 -5.53 -9.75 -4.65
C LEU A 88 -4.18 -10.48 -4.74
N ASP A 89 -3.81 -11.24 -3.71
CA ASP A 89 -2.58 -12.04 -3.66
C ASP A 89 -1.29 -11.24 -3.90
N ALA A 90 -1.28 -9.96 -3.50
CA ALA A 90 -0.11 -9.10 -3.51
C ALA A 90 0.39 -8.83 -2.09
N VAL A 91 1.70 -8.62 -1.92
CA VAL A 91 2.31 -8.35 -0.61
C VAL A 91 2.40 -6.85 -0.39
N PRO A 92 1.61 -6.27 0.54
CA PRO A 92 1.68 -4.83 0.78
C PRO A 92 3.04 -4.40 1.33
N HIS A 93 3.53 -3.24 0.90
CA HIS A 93 4.82 -2.70 1.33
C HIS A 93 4.75 -1.27 1.85
N GLU A 94 5.39 -1.05 2.99
CA GLU A 94 5.56 0.28 3.58
C GLU A 94 6.93 0.37 4.26
N SER A 95 7.79 1.24 3.73
CA SER A 95 9.12 1.57 4.27
C SER A 95 9.46 3.04 4.05
N GLU A 96 10.50 3.52 4.75
CA GLU A 96 11.38 4.66 4.43
C GLU A 96 11.19 5.30 3.04
N GLU A 97 11.41 4.40 2.09
CA GLU A 97 11.78 4.70 0.73
C GLU A 97 10.70 4.28 -0.26
N MET A 98 9.78 3.40 0.17
CA MET A 98 8.82 2.73 -0.70
C MET A 98 7.49 2.54 0.04
N SER A 99 6.45 3.16 -0.48
CA SER A 99 5.10 3.10 0.10
C SER A 99 4.08 2.76 -0.97
N ASP A 100 3.37 1.64 -0.79
CA ASP A 100 2.25 1.27 -1.65
C ASP A 100 1.16 2.35 -1.56
N LEU A 101 0.92 2.88 -0.36
CA LEU A 101 0.00 4.00 -0.18
C LEU A 101 0.38 5.20 -1.05
N GLU A 102 1.67 5.55 -1.18
CA GLU A 102 2.07 6.64 -2.07
C GLU A 102 1.66 6.36 -3.53
N ASN A 103 1.92 5.16 -4.04
CA ASN A 103 1.53 4.78 -5.40
C ASN A 103 0.01 4.81 -5.57
N ILE A 104 -0.74 4.29 -4.59
CA ILE A 104 -2.20 4.31 -4.57
C ILE A 104 -2.72 5.75 -4.54
N LEU A 105 -2.13 6.64 -3.74
CA LEU A 105 -2.48 8.06 -3.71
C LEU A 105 -2.13 8.78 -5.02
N ALA A 106 -1.05 8.38 -5.69
CA ALA A 106 -0.69 8.90 -7.01
C ALA A 106 -1.75 8.55 -8.05
N ILE A 107 -2.18 7.29 -8.09
CA ILE A 107 -3.26 6.79 -8.97
C ILE A 107 -4.59 7.44 -8.60
N TRP A 108 -4.92 7.49 -7.30
CA TRP A 108 -6.12 8.13 -6.81
C TRP A 108 -6.14 9.60 -7.23
N GLY A 109 -5.06 10.34 -7.00
CA GLY A 109 -4.85 11.73 -7.42
C GLY A 109 -5.17 11.95 -8.91
N ASP A 110 -4.89 10.94 -9.73
CA ASP A 110 -5.09 10.92 -11.19
C ASP A 110 -6.44 10.32 -11.64
N GLN A 111 -7.47 10.44 -10.81
CA GLN A 111 -8.83 9.96 -11.08
C GLN A 111 -8.95 8.44 -11.11
N SER A 112 -8.08 7.77 -10.34
CA SER A 112 -8.03 6.31 -10.26
C SER A 112 -7.72 5.67 -11.62
N LYS A 113 -7.11 6.41 -12.54
CA LYS A 113 -6.58 5.87 -13.80
C LYS A 113 -5.17 5.37 -13.57
N TYR A 114 -4.95 4.09 -13.84
CA TYR A 114 -3.62 3.51 -13.74
C TYR A 114 -2.70 4.07 -14.82
N ASP A 115 -1.57 4.64 -14.41
CA ASP A 115 -0.51 5.08 -15.30
C ASP A 115 0.83 4.75 -14.64
N ARG A 116 1.59 3.85 -15.28
CA ARG A 116 2.92 3.42 -14.81
C ARG A 116 3.92 4.57 -14.65
N ARG A 117 3.70 5.71 -15.31
CA ARG A 117 4.54 6.92 -15.18
C ARG A 117 4.28 7.70 -13.88
N ASN A 118 3.17 7.40 -13.20
CA ASN A 118 2.77 8.08 -11.97
C ASN A 118 3.16 7.30 -10.70
N ILE A 119 3.63 6.06 -10.82
CA ILE A 119 4.05 5.22 -9.69
C ILE A 119 5.56 5.06 -9.65
N THR A 120 6.08 4.75 -8.46
CA THR A 120 7.51 4.56 -8.20
C THR A 120 7.95 3.13 -8.47
N TYR A 121 7.08 2.15 -8.17
CA TYR A 121 7.26 0.72 -8.37
C TYR A 121 5.87 0.07 -8.54
N ARG A 122 5.80 -1.12 -9.12
CA ARG A 122 4.56 -1.91 -9.21
C ARG A 122 4.35 -2.68 -7.91
N ALA A 123 3.09 -3.02 -7.60
CA ALA A 123 2.82 -4.02 -6.58
C ALA A 123 3.57 -5.33 -6.88
N VAL A 124 3.85 -6.13 -5.86
CA VAL A 124 4.56 -7.40 -6.01
C VAL A 124 3.64 -8.54 -5.60
N GLY A 125 3.42 -9.49 -6.51
CA GLY A 125 2.66 -10.71 -6.24
C GLY A 125 3.33 -11.59 -5.19
N ILE A 126 2.53 -12.29 -4.40
CA ILE A 126 3.03 -13.21 -3.37
C ILE A 126 3.87 -14.35 -3.98
N ASP A 127 3.55 -14.77 -5.19
CA ASP A 127 4.26 -15.78 -5.98
C ASP A 127 5.70 -15.34 -6.32
N VAL A 128 5.89 -14.07 -6.69
CA VAL A 128 7.20 -13.47 -6.94
C VAL A 128 8.03 -13.44 -5.66
N VAL A 129 7.44 -12.97 -4.56
CA VAL A 129 8.14 -12.92 -3.26
C VAL A 129 8.55 -14.33 -2.82
N HIS A 130 7.68 -15.33 -2.96
CA HIS A 130 8.00 -16.72 -2.66
C HIS A 130 9.11 -17.27 -3.55
N TYR A 131 9.07 -17.01 -4.85
CA TYR A 131 10.12 -17.43 -5.76
C TYR A 131 11.46 -16.79 -5.41
N PHE A 132 11.50 -15.48 -5.19
CA PHE A 132 12.71 -14.76 -4.78
C PHE A 132 13.21 -15.16 -3.39
N ALA A 133 12.40 -15.82 -2.55
CA ALA A 133 12.86 -16.41 -1.29
C ALA A 133 13.60 -17.74 -1.48
N THR A 134 13.59 -18.34 -2.68
CA THR A 134 14.40 -19.53 -3.02
C THR A 134 15.81 -19.16 -3.48
N GLU A 135 16.74 -20.11 -3.46
CA GLU A 135 18.11 -19.86 -3.97
C GLU A 135 18.12 -19.56 -5.46
N GLU A 136 17.38 -20.35 -6.24
CA GLU A 136 17.22 -20.15 -7.69
C GLU A 136 16.63 -18.77 -7.99
N GLY A 137 15.52 -18.42 -7.33
CA GLY A 137 14.86 -17.14 -7.55
C GLY A 137 15.67 -15.93 -7.09
N ARG A 138 16.53 -16.06 -6.07
CA ARG A 138 17.49 -14.99 -5.71
C ARG A 138 18.49 -14.73 -6.83
N ASN A 139 19.12 -15.79 -7.34
CA ASN A 139 20.09 -15.68 -8.44
C ASN A 139 19.43 -15.10 -9.69
N HIS A 140 18.18 -15.52 -9.98
CA HIS A 140 17.41 -14.97 -11.09
C HIS A 140 17.08 -13.49 -10.86
N ALA A 141 16.62 -13.11 -9.67
CA ALA A 141 16.33 -11.73 -9.32
C ALA A 141 17.56 -10.82 -9.47
N ASP A 142 18.74 -11.25 -9.02
CA ASP A 142 19.98 -10.47 -9.16
C ASP A 142 20.31 -10.20 -10.65
N ASN A 143 20.17 -11.22 -11.51
CA ASN A 143 20.36 -11.07 -12.96
C ASN A 143 19.35 -10.10 -13.58
N LEU A 144 18.07 -10.18 -13.17
CA LEU A 144 17.00 -9.32 -13.67
C LEU A 144 17.19 -7.85 -13.22
N VAL A 145 17.62 -7.63 -11.97
CA VAL A 145 17.91 -6.29 -11.45
C VAL A 145 19.07 -5.66 -12.22
N GLU A 146 20.16 -6.39 -12.44
CA GLU A 146 21.31 -5.91 -13.22
C GLU A 146 20.92 -5.61 -14.67
N LYS A 147 20.10 -6.47 -15.29
CA LYS A 147 19.57 -6.25 -16.63
C LYS A 147 18.72 -4.97 -16.70
N ALA A 148 17.74 -4.82 -15.80
CA ALA A 148 16.86 -3.65 -15.76
C ALA A 148 17.63 -2.34 -15.50
N GLU A 149 18.67 -2.37 -14.66
CA GLU A 149 19.56 -1.23 -14.43
C GLU A 149 20.32 -0.85 -15.71
N ARG A 150 20.92 -1.84 -16.39
CA ARG A 150 21.67 -1.64 -17.64
C ARG A 150 20.80 -1.12 -18.77
N GLU A 151 19.55 -1.57 -18.85
CA GLU A 151 18.58 -1.17 -19.88
C GLU A 151 17.86 0.15 -19.53
N GLY A 152 18.08 0.68 -18.33
CA GLY A 152 17.46 1.94 -17.88
C GLY A 152 15.96 1.79 -17.57
N GLU A 153 15.47 0.57 -17.35
CA GLU A 153 14.07 0.29 -17.00
C GLU A 153 13.78 0.59 -15.54
N LEU A 154 13.75 1.88 -15.19
CA LEU A 154 13.69 2.34 -13.80
C LEU A 154 12.52 1.76 -12.99
N LEU A 155 11.34 1.61 -13.59
CA LEU A 155 10.18 1.05 -12.91
C LEU A 155 10.38 -0.43 -12.59
N LEU A 156 10.88 -1.21 -13.54
CA LEU A 156 11.15 -2.63 -13.35
C LEU A 156 12.26 -2.83 -12.31
N PHE A 157 13.37 -2.10 -12.45
CA PHE A 157 14.48 -2.10 -11.50
C PHE A 157 14.01 -1.88 -10.05
N ARG A 158 13.16 -0.86 -9.82
CA ARG A 158 12.61 -0.56 -8.49
C ARG A 158 11.68 -1.66 -8.01
N THR A 159 10.80 -2.16 -8.87
CA THR A 159 9.87 -3.25 -8.54
C THR A 159 10.60 -4.52 -8.13
N LEU A 160 11.63 -4.92 -8.89
CA LEU A 160 12.47 -6.07 -8.57
C LEU A 160 13.23 -5.87 -7.25
N THR A 161 13.74 -4.65 -7.01
CA THR A 161 14.40 -4.31 -5.74
C THR A 161 13.45 -4.46 -4.55
N VAL A 162 12.21 -3.96 -4.67
CA VAL A 162 11.16 -4.14 -3.64
C VAL A 162 10.92 -5.62 -3.38
N ALA A 163 10.71 -6.40 -4.44
CA ALA A 163 10.44 -7.83 -4.36
C ALA A 163 11.58 -8.59 -3.66
N GLN A 164 12.84 -8.26 -3.98
CA GLN A 164 14.01 -8.82 -3.30
C GLN A 164 14.02 -8.46 -1.82
N LEU A 165 13.80 -7.18 -1.46
CA LEU A 165 13.77 -6.73 -0.07
C LEU A 165 12.69 -7.45 0.73
N MET A 166 11.50 -7.64 0.15
CA MET A 166 10.42 -8.43 0.75
C MET A 166 10.86 -9.88 0.99
N ALA A 167 11.41 -10.54 -0.03
CA ALA A 167 11.87 -11.92 0.07
C ALA A 167 12.95 -12.08 1.14
N TYR A 168 13.88 -11.13 1.22
CA TYR A 168 14.90 -11.09 2.27
C TYR A 168 14.29 -10.94 3.67
N SER A 169 13.32 -10.04 3.83
CA SER A 169 12.64 -9.84 5.13
C SER A 169 11.96 -11.11 5.64
N ILE A 170 11.39 -11.91 4.74
CA ILE A 170 10.82 -13.23 5.06
C ILE A 170 11.94 -14.16 5.50
N THR A 171 13.02 -14.33 4.71
CA THR A 171 14.11 -15.26 5.07
C THR A 171 14.80 -14.91 6.40
N ASP A 172 14.91 -13.62 6.74
CA ASP A 172 15.56 -13.14 7.96
C ASP A 172 14.71 -13.29 9.23
N LEU A 173 13.38 -13.38 9.11
CA LEU A 173 12.46 -13.58 10.25
C LEU A 173 12.56 -14.96 10.92
N LYS A 174 13.56 -15.78 10.57
CA LYS A 174 13.79 -17.17 11.03
C LYS A 174 12.57 -18.06 10.79
N ILE A 175 12.65 -18.87 9.73
CA ILE A 175 12.28 -20.30 9.57
C ILE A 175 11.15 -20.90 10.46
N ALA A 176 11.13 -20.66 11.77
CA ALA A 176 10.10 -21.15 12.69
C ALA A 176 8.76 -20.38 12.58
N LYS A 177 8.76 -19.04 12.49
CA LYS A 177 7.51 -18.24 12.38
C LYS A 177 6.92 -18.25 10.98
N ILE A 178 7.77 -18.37 9.96
CA ILE A 178 7.35 -18.41 8.56
C ILE A 178 6.56 -19.69 8.29
N THR A 179 6.92 -20.82 8.91
CA THR A 179 6.13 -22.05 8.77
C THR A 179 4.73 -21.87 9.36
N GLU A 180 4.57 -21.08 10.42
CA GLU A 180 3.28 -20.77 11.05
C GLU A 180 2.47 -19.76 10.23
N ILE A 181 3.08 -18.65 9.79
CA ILE A 181 2.42 -17.62 8.95
C ILE A 181 2.08 -18.17 7.57
N VAL A 182 3.00 -18.90 6.92
CA VAL A 182 2.76 -19.56 5.63
C VAL A 182 1.82 -20.75 5.80
N ALA A 183 1.80 -21.47 6.92
CA ALA A 183 0.73 -22.45 7.16
C ALA A 183 -0.62 -21.78 7.43
N THR A 184 -0.65 -20.56 7.95
CA THR A 184 -1.89 -19.80 8.19
C THR A 184 -2.43 -19.20 6.88
N HIS A 185 -1.55 -18.62 6.04
CA HIS A 185 -1.85 -18.14 4.69
C HIS A 185 -2.13 -19.28 3.70
N ALA A 186 -1.43 -20.41 3.80
CA ALA A 186 -1.75 -21.61 3.06
C ALA A 186 -3.04 -22.25 3.59
N ALA A 187 -3.34 -22.24 4.89
CA ALA A 187 -4.62 -22.76 5.38
C ALA A 187 -5.81 -21.90 4.93
N SER A 188 -5.64 -20.58 4.76
CA SER A 188 -6.68 -19.69 4.23
C SER A 188 -6.81 -19.75 2.70
N SER A 189 -5.71 -19.95 1.96
CA SER A 189 -5.71 -20.05 0.48
C SER A 189 -5.87 -21.48 -0.07
N THR A 190 -5.49 -22.51 0.69
CA THR A 190 -5.59 -23.95 0.31
C THR A 190 -6.98 -24.53 0.58
N ALA A 191 -7.97 -23.70 0.92
CA ALA A 191 -9.35 -24.07 0.69
C ALA A 191 -9.69 -24.14 -0.82
N ASN A 192 -8.81 -23.69 -1.74
CA ASN A 192 -9.15 -23.65 -3.16
C ASN A 192 -8.09 -24.07 -4.21
N ARG A 193 -6.88 -24.56 -3.92
CA ARG A 193 -6.05 -25.27 -4.94
C ARG A 193 -4.84 -26.02 -4.37
N ALA A 194 -4.60 -27.19 -4.94
CA ALA A 194 -3.53 -28.12 -4.60
C ALA A 194 -2.13 -27.55 -4.90
N GLY A 195 -1.27 -27.50 -3.89
CA GLY A 195 0.12 -27.03 -4.04
C GLY A 195 1.02 -27.23 -2.82
N GLN A 196 0.87 -28.30 -2.03
CA GLN A 196 1.60 -28.48 -0.76
C GLN A 196 2.96 -29.22 -0.84
N GLY A 197 3.49 -29.48 -2.04
CA GLY A 197 4.68 -30.33 -2.19
C GLY A 197 6.05 -29.67 -1.97
N ALA A 198 6.18 -28.36 -2.15
CA ALA A 198 7.51 -27.73 -2.34
C ALA A 198 8.14 -27.10 -1.08
N ILE A 199 7.35 -26.80 -0.04
CA ILE A 199 7.78 -25.88 1.04
C ILE A 199 8.73 -26.56 2.05
N LYS A 200 8.66 -27.89 2.23
CA LYS A 200 9.46 -28.61 3.25
C LYS A 200 10.95 -28.77 2.91
N LYS A 201 11.39 -28.53 1.67
CA LYS A 201 12.81 -28.71 1.26
C LYS A 201 13.65 -27.43 1.31
N ALA A 202 13.03 -26.25 1.41
CA ALA A 202 13.74 -24.97 1.36
C ALA A 202 14.37 -24.54 2.70
N THR A 203 14.07 -25.24 3.79
CA THR A 203 14.28 -24.70 5.15
C THR A 203 15.61 -25.10 5.81
N GLN A 204 16.42 -25.98 5.21
CA GLN A 204 17.53 -26.63 5.95
C GLN A 204 18.95 -26.25 5.51
N LYS A 205 19.15 -25.47 4.45
CA LYS A 205 20.50 -25.09 4.00
C LYS A 205 20.55 -23.72 3.33
N SER A 206 20.85 -22.65 4.08
CA SER A 206 21.71 -21.55 3.58
C SER A 206 22.00 -20.51 4.67
N ALA A 207 23.18 -20.63 5.28
CA ALA A 207 23.87 -19.55 5.95
C ALA A 207 24.83 -18.88 4.95
N SER A 208 24.32 -18.02 4.06
CA SER A 208 25.14 -17.25 3.13
C SER A 208 25.21 -15.78 3.55
N LYS A 209 26.29 -15.41 4.24
CA LYS A 209 26.59 -14.06 4.74
C LYS A 209 27.10 -13.08 3.68
N ILE A 210 27.15 -13.44 2.40
CA ILE A 210 27.96 -12.72 1.40
C ILE A 210 27.14 -11.86 0.41
N ALA A 211 25.86 -12.16 0.14
CA ALA A 211 25.04 -11.33 -0.78
C ALA A 211 24.32 -10.13 -0.11
N ARG A 212 24.28 -10.06 1.23
CA ARG A 212 23.45 -9.08 1.96
C ARG A 212 23.91 -7.62 1.84
N LYS A 213 25.19 -7.36 1.57
CA LYS A 213 25.74 -5.99 1.69
C LYS A 213 25.73 -5.18 0.40
N SER A 214 25.69 -5.80 -0.78
CA SER A 214 25.62 -5.09 -2.07
C SER A 214 24.19 -4.66 -2.39
N ALA A 215 23.22 -5.57 -2.33
CA ALA A 215 21.81 -5.28 -2.60
C ALA A 215 21.24 -4.17 -1.68
N ILE A 216 21.54 -4.23 -0.38
CA ILE A 216 21.09 -3.22 0.61
C ILE A 216 21.79 -1.85 0.41
N LYS A 217 23.01 -1.83 -0.16
CA LYS A 217 23.79 -0.59 -0.32
C LYS A 217 23.50 0.11 -1.65
N GLN A 218 23.13 -0.64 -2.70
CA GLN A 218 22.64 -0.11 -3.97
C GLN A 218 21.19 0.37 -3.87
N SER A 219 20.31 -0.36 -3.16
CA SER A 219 18.92 0.09 -2.95
C SER A 219 18.84 1.44 -2.23
N LYS A 220 19.71 1.69 -1.24
CA LYS A 220 19.78 2.98 -0.54
C LYS A 220 20.21 4.18 -1.39
N LYS A 221 20.90 3.98 -2.53
CA LYS A 221 21.31 5.10 -3.41
C LYS A 221 20.31 5.39 -4.52
N ALA A 222 19.53 4.41 -4.95
CA ALA A 222 18.57 4.56 -6.05
C ALA A 222 17.12 4.93 -5.60
N VAL A 223 16.84 4.81 -4.30
CA VAL A 223 15.48 4.88 -3.72
C VAL A 223 15.33 5.99 -2.65
N THR A 224 16.20 6.99 -2.64
CA THR A 224 16.22 8.04 -1.58
C THR A 224 15.30 9.23 -1.81
N LYS A 225 14.21 9.09 -2.59
CA LYS A 225 13.19 10.15 -2.63
C LYS A 225 12.04 9.75 -1.72
N GLY A 226 12.04 10.34 -0.53
CA GLY A 226 10.83 10.41 0.30
C GLY A 226 9.66 10.98 -0.48
N ILE A 227 8.46 10.81 0.08
CA ILE A 227 7.19 11.05 -0.61
C ILE A 227 7.24 12.25 -1.55
N SER A 228 6.89 11.99 -2.81
CA SER A 228 6.96 13.01 -3.83
C SER A 228 5.97 14.13 -3.50
N LYS A 229 6.49 15.35 -3.34
CA LYS A 229 5.70 16.58 -3.18
C LYS A 229 4.55 16.67 -4.19
N LYS A 230 4.73 16.08 -5.38
CA LYS A 230 3.70 15.93 -6.42
C LYS A 230 2.49 15.12 -5.93
N VAL A 231 2.69 13.95 -5.32
CA VAL A 231 1.61 13.12 -4.76
C VAL A 231 0.94 13.84 -3.60
N ALA A 232 1.70 14.45 -2.70
CA ALA A 232 1.14 15.25 -1.60
C ALA A 232 0.28 16.41 -2.13
N THR A 233 0.74 17.15 -3.14
CA THR A 233 -0.01 18.25 -3.76
C THR A 233 -1.28 17.76 -4.48
N LYS A 234 -1.22 16.67 -5.26
CA LYS A 234 -2.41 16.09 -5.91
C LYS A 234 -3.43 15.58 -4.88
N THR A 235 -2.95 14.99 -3.79
CA THR A 235 -3.78 14.49 -2.70
C THR A 235 -4.42 15.66 -1.94
N ALA A 236 -3.63 16.68 -1.60
CA ALA A 236 -4.08 17.90 -0.94
C ALA A 236 -5.12 18.64 -1.77
N SER A 237 -4.95 18.76 -3.09
CA SER A 237 -5.92 19.45 -3.95
C SER A 237 -7.27 18.73 -3.98
N ARG A 238 -7.29 17.40 -3.97
CA ARG A 238 -8.52 16.62 -3.85
C ARG A 238 -9.21 16.77 -2.50
N PHE A 239 -8.45 16.76 -1.40
CA PHE A 239 -9.02 17.01 -0.08
C PHE A 239 -9.51 18.47 0.06
N GLY A 240 -8.76 19.43 -0.46
CA GLY A 240 -9.12 20.85 -0.48
C GLY A 240 -10.44 21.10 -1.20
N ALA A 241 -10.66 20.47 -2.36
CA ALA A 241 -11.94 20.54 -3.08
C ALA A 241 -13.12 20.05 -2.23
N ARG A 242 -12.94 19.00 -1.42
CA ARG A 242 -13.98 18.48 -0.51
C ARG A 242 -14.25 19.38 0.67
N ILE A 243 -13.21 20.01 1.22
CA ILE A 243 -13.34 20.96 2.33
C ILE A 243 -14.20 22.16 1.90
N GLY A 244 -14.02 22.64 0.67
CA GLY A 244 -14.90 23.66 0.09
C GLY A 244 -16.37 23.24 0.13
N VAL A 245 -16.70 22.03 -0.35
CA VAL A 245 -18.08 21.50 -0.34
C VAL A 245 -18.64 21.39 1.08
N ARG A 246 -17.84 20.91 2.05
CA ARG A 246 -18.26 20.80 3.46
C ARG A 246 -18.51 22.15 4.11
N ALA A 247 -17.70 23.16 3.82
CA ALA A 247 -17.88 24.50 4.35
C ALA A 247 -19.22 25.12 3.93
N PHE A 248 -19.67 24.86 2.70
CA PHE A 248 -20.99 25.31 2.23
C PHE A 248 -22.14 24.49 2.83
N ALA A 249 -22.02 23.17 2.91
CA ALA A 249 -23.08 22.29 3.42
C ALA A 249 -23.22 22.30 4.96
N GLY A 250 -22.14 22.63 5.68
CA GLY A 250 -22.05 22.57 7.14
C GLY A 250 -22.91 23.58 7.90
N PHE A 251 -23.50 24.58 7.22
CA PHE A 251 -24.41 25.55 7.86
C PHE A 251 -25.76 24.94 8.29
N ILE A 252 -26.10 23.73 7.83
CA ILE A 252 -27.34 23.04 8.18
C ILE A 252 -26.97 21.73 8.90
N PRO A 253 -27.20 21.57 10.22
CA PRO A 253 -26.64 20.46 11.01
C PRO A 253 -26.88 19.04 10.45
N PHE A 254 -28.10 18.72 10.03
CA PHE A 254 -28.43 17.40 9.47
C PHE A 254 -27.90 17.20 8.04
N VAL A 255 -27.90 18.25 7.23
CA VAL A 255 -27.38 18.20 5.86
C VAL A 255 -25.85 18.12 5.87
N GLY A 256 -25.19 18.84 6.78
CA GLY A 256 -23.74 18.81 6.97
C GLY A 256 -23.24 17.41 7.32
N ALA A 257 -23.90 16.72 8.26
CA ALA A 257 -23.55 15.35 8.63
C ALA A 257 -23.75 14.36 7.46
N ALA A 258 -24.87 14.45 6.75
CA ALA A 258 -25.16 13.60 5.61
C ALA A 258 -24.15 13.80 4.47
N VAL A 259 -23.82 15.07 4.14
CA VAL A 259 -22.81 15.41 3.13
C VAL A 259 -21.42 14.96 3.55
N ALA A 260 -21.04 15.13 4.82
CA ALA A 260 -19.75 14.69 5.34
C ALA A 260 -19.60 13.16 5.23
N ALA A 261 -20.62 12.41 5.64
CA ALA A 261 -20.67 10.95 5.52
C ALA A 261 -20.64 10.48 4.06
N GLY A 262 -21.40 11.13 3.18
CA GLY A 262 -21.42 10.82 1.74
C GLY A 262 -20.07 11.06 1.08
N LEU A 263 -19.43 12.21 1.33
CA LEU A 263 -18.09 12.51 0.83
C LEU A 263 -17.04 11.51 1.33
N ASN A 264 -17.13 11.11 2.60
CA ASN A 264 -16.26 10.11 3.20
C ASN A 264 -16.44 8.73 2.54
N ALA A 265 -17.68 8.29 2.35
CA ALA A 265 -17.98 7.03 1.68
C ALA A 265 -17.51 7.02 0.22
N TRP A 266 -17.72 8.14 -0.50
CA TRP A 266 -17.21 8.33 -1.86
C TRP A 266 -15.67 8.29 -1.89
N THR A 267 -15.01 8.92 -0.91
CA THR A 267 -13.55 8.89 -0.78
C THR A 267 -13.03 7.47 -0.71
N ILE A 268 -13.56 6.68 0.22
CA ILE A 268 -13.16 5.30 0.43
C ILE A 268 -13.41 4.44 -0.80
N THR A 269 -14.53 4.65 -1.49
CA THR A 269 -14.84 3.95 -2.74
C THR A 269 -13.83 4.28 -3.84
N SER A 270 -13.54 5.57 -4.06
CA SER A 270 -12.56 6.00 -5.06
C SER A 270 -11.13 5.55 -4.74
N MET A 271 -10.80 5.44 -3.46
CA MET A 271 -9.50 4.93 -3.00
C MET A 271 -9.39 3.43 -3.24
N LYS A 272 -10.47 2.68 -3.02
CA LYS A 272 -10.54 1.27 -3.42
C LYS A 272 -10.27 1.12 -4.91
N ASP A 273 -10.91 1.91 -5.77
CA ASP A 273 -10.68 1.80 -7.22
C ASP A 273 -9.20 2.01 -7.57
N ALA A 274 -8.52 2.96 -6.93
CA ALA A 274 -7.09 3.19 -7.12
C ALA A 274 -6.22 2.04 -6.58
N ALA A 275 -6.57 1.48 -5.42
CA ALA A 275 -5.86 0.35 -4.84
C ALA A 275 -6.01 -0.92 -5.68
N VAL A 276 -7.22 -1.21 -6.16
CA VAL A 276 -7.48 -2.32 -7.08
C VAL A 276 -6.65 -2.15 -8.35
N ALA A 277 -6.69 -0.96 -8.97
CA ALA A 277 -5.91 -0.70 -10.18
C ALA A 277 -4.39 -0.85 -9.96
N TYR A 278 -3.89 -0.53 -8.77
CA TYR A 278 -2.48 -0.74 -8.42
C TYR A 278 -2.12 -2.21 -8.25
N TYR A 279 -2.92 -2.96 -7.49
CA TYR A 279 -2.64 -4.36 -7.16
C TYR A 279 -3.00 -5.34 -8.29
N GLU A 280 -3.93 -4.99 -9.18
CA GLU A 280 -4.20 -5.79 -10.39
C GLU A 280 -3.03 -5.76 -11.40
N ASP A 281 -2.18 -4.71 -11.38
CA ASP A 281 -0.94 -4.65 -12.18
C ASP A 281 0.29 -5.16 -11.39
N ALA A 282 0.09 -5.99 -10.36
CA ALA A 282 1.20 -6.57 -9.62
C ALA A 282 2.13 -7.39 -10.52
N LEU A 283 3.43 -7.30 -10.26
CA LEU A 283 4.43 -8.16 -10.90
C LEU A 283 4.17 -9.60 -10.48
N THR A 284 3.94 -10.48 -11.45
CA THR A 284 3.68 -11.92 -11.23
C THR A 284 4.84 -12.79 -11.69
N ARG A 285 4.87 -14.05 -11.27
CA ARG A 285 5.88 -15.03 -11.68
C ARG A 285 5.87 -15.26 -13.19
N ASN A 286 4.70 -15.32 -13.80
CA ASN A 286 4.56 -15.53 -15.25
C ASN A 286 5.18 -14.37 -16.04
N GLU A 287 5.05 -13.13 -15.55
CA GLU A 287 5.70 -11.99 -16.17
C GLU A 287 7.22 -12.04 -16.00
N LEU A 288 7.73 -12.44 -14.82
CA LEU A 288 9.17 -12.60 -14.61
C LEU A 288 9.82 -13.55 -15.62
N ASP A 289 9.14 -14.62 -16.02
CA ASP A 289 9.66 -15.58 -16.98
C ASP A 289 9.67 -15.04 -18.43
N SER A 290 9.02 -13.91 -18.68
CA SER A 290 8.98 -13.22 -19.97
C SER A 290 9.99 -12.08 -20.12
N ILE A 291 10.63 -11.67 -19.02
CA ILE A 291 11.63 -10.58 -18.96
C ILE A 291 13.01 -11.13 -19.31
#